data_AF-X1F4R8-F1
#
_entry.id   AF-X1F4R8-F1
#
_cell.length_a   1.000
_cell.length_b   1.000
_cell.length_c   1.000
_cell.angle_alpha   90.00
_cell.angle_beta   90.00
_cell.angle_gamma   90.00
#
_symmetry.space_group_name_H-M   'P 1'
#
loop_
_entity.id
_entity.type
_entity.pdbx_description
1 polymer ?
#
loop_
_entity_poly.entity_id
_entity_poly.type
_entity_poly.pdbx_seq_one_letter_code
_entity_poly.pdbx_strand_id
1 'polypeptide(L)'
;MAAPLTAIVQQASSFEPFLITLGERKPIRLQATDRNEAIQLATEAAATGKPVRIGLGQLDREEMKLAGLTIATTFDACQHVAGLGRLFQVRFQTAIEDRGGSHKAAFDAIKSFAMKDKPTMP
;
A
#
# COMPACT_ATOMS: atom_id res chain seq x y z
N MET A 1 13.38 -12.66 -3.14
CA MET A 1 12.45 -11.77 -2.40
C MET A 1 11.18 -11.41 -3.19
N ALA A 2 10.87 -12.03 -4.35
CA ALA A 2 9.70 -11.65 -5.14
C ALA A 2 8.35 -12.08 -4.51
N ALA A 3 8.28 -13.29 -3.94
CA ALA A 3 7.02 -13.87 -3.45
C ALA A 3 6.28 -13.00 -2.39
N PRO A 4 6.94 -12.39 -1.39
CA PRO A 4 6.27 -11.49 -0.44
C PRO A 4 5.63 -10.26 -1.10
N LEU A 5 6.33 -9.61 -2.04
CA LEU A 5 5.82 -8.43 -2.72
C LEU A 5 4.65 -8.78 -3.65
N THR A 6 4.73 -9.90 -4.36
CA THR A 6 3.63 -10.43 -5.17
C THR A 6 2.38 -10.67 -4.31
N ALA A 7 2.53 -11.26 -3.12
CA ALA A 7 1.42 -11.51 -2.21
C ALA A 7 0.76 -10.20 -1.73
N ILE A 8 1.59 -9.20 -1.38
CA ILE A 8 1.10 -7.88 -0.95
C ILE A 8 0.31 -7.22 -2.10
N VAL A 9 0.87 -7.16 -3.31
CA VAL A 9 0.21 -6.52 -4.45
C VAL A 9 -1.08 -7.23 -4.85
N GLN A 10 -1.07 -8.57 -4.86
CA GLN A 10 -2.26 -9.36 -5.15
C GLN A 10 -3.39 -9.10 -4.14
N GLN A 11 -3.05 -9.02 -2.84
CA GLN A 11 -4.03 -8.74 -1.78
C GLN A 11 -4.53 -7.30 -1.82
N ALA A 12 -3.64 -6.34 -2.08
CA ALA A 12 -3.93 -4.92 -1.98
C ALA A 12 -4.74 -4.42 -3.18
N SER A 13 -4.31 -4.73 -4.40
CA SER A 13 -4.89 -4.16 -5.62
C SER A 13 -5.26 -5.17 -6.70
N SER A 14 -5.00 -6.47 -6.51
CA SER A 14 -5.13 -7.47 -7.58
C SER A 14 -4.32 -7.10 -8.83
N PHE A 15 -3.15 -6.49 -8.64
CA PHE A 15 -2.28 -5.98 -9.71
C PHE A 15 -2.85 -4.79 -10.50
N GLU A 16 -3.90 -4.13 -10.00
CA GLU A 16 -4.39 -2.87 -10.57
C GLU A 16 -3.48 -1.70 -10.13
N PRO A 17 -2.69 -1.09 -11.05
CA PRO A 17 -1.76 -0.04 -10.67
C PRO A 17 -2.47 1.29 -10.40
N PHE A 18 -3.64 1.51 -11.00
CA PHE A 18 -4.38 2.77 -10.93
C PHE A 18 -5.56 2.73 -9.94
N LEU A 19 -5.58 1.72 -9.08
CA LEU A 19 -6.57 1.59 -8.02
C LEU A 19 -6.35 2.66 -6.95
N ILE A 20 -7.42 3.39 -6.64
CA ILE A 20 -7.48 4.40 -5.58
C ILE A 20 -8.59 3.98 -4.62
N THR A 21 -8.26 3.86 -3.34
CA THR A 21 -9.22 3.53 -2.28
C THR A 21 -9.37 4.69 -1.31
N LEU A 22 -10.62 5.12 -1.10
CA LEU A 22 -11.01 6.24 -0.26
C LEU A 22 -11.74 5.77 1.00
N GLY A 23 -11.27 6.21 2.16
CA GLY A 23 -11.89 5.93 3.47
C GLY A 23 -11.58 4.52 4.00
N GLU A 24 -11.82 4.33 5.31
CA GLU A 24 -11.50 3.07 6.01
C GLU A 24 -12.74 2.20 6.27
N ARG A 25 -13.84 2.79 6.76
CA ARG A 25 -15.03 2.03 7.19
C ARG A 25 -15.92 1.53 6.04
N LYS A 26 -16.05 2.33 4.99
CA LYS A 26 -16.80 2.01 3.76
C LYS A 26 -15.94 2.44 2.59
N PRO A 27 -14.89 1.67 2.27
CA PRO A 27 -13.93 2.06 1.25
C PRO A 27 -14.61 2.19 -0.10
N ILE A 28 -14.41 3.34 -0.75
CA ILE A 28 -14.82 3.55 -2.15
C ILE A 28 -13.61 3.27 -3.02
N ARG A 29 -13.75 2.34 -3.96
CA ARG A 29 -12.70 1.99 -4.92
C ARG A 29 -12.96 2.71 -6.23
N LEU A 30 -11.99 3.51 -6.66
CA LEU A 30 -11.95 4.16 -7.96
C LEU A 30 -10.84 3.52 -8.79
N GLN A 31 -11.18 3.11 -10.01
CA GLN A 31 -10.20 2.59 -10.96
C GLN A 31 -10.02 3.64 -12.05
N ALA A 32 -8.84 4.26 -12.11
CA ALA A 32 -8.55 5.15 -13.23
C ALA A 32 -8.17 4.34 -14.49
N THR A 33 -8.41 4.93 -15.65
CA THR A 33 -8.13 4.35 -16.95
C THR A 33 -6.66 4.52 -17.34
N ASP A 34 -6.03 5.59 -16.88
CA ASP A 34 -4.62 5.87 -17.13
C ASP A 34 -3.92 6.56 -15.95
N ARG A 35 -2.60 6.72 -16.09
CA ARG A 35 -1.74 7.31 -15.06
C ARG A 35 -2.06 8.77 -14.76
N ASN A 36 -2.44 9.57 -15.75
CA ASN A 36 -2.73 10.98 -15.55
C ASN A 36 -4.04 11.16 -14.79
N GLU A 37 -5.07 10.39 -15.17
CA GLU A 37 -6.34 10.33 -14.44
C GLU A 37 -6.11 9.85 -13.00
N ALA A 38 -5.27 8.82 -12.81
CA ALA A 38 -4.94 8.32 -11.47
C ALA A 38 -4.29 9.39 -10.59
N ILE A 39 -3.34 10.16 -11.13
CA ILE A 39 -2.68 11.26 -10.43
C ILE A 39 -3.69 12.35 -10.07
N GLN A 40 -4.56 12.72 -11.00
CA GLN A 40 -5.59 13.72 -10.78
C GLN A 40 -6.54 13.30 -9.65
N LEU A 41 -7.17 12.12 -9.79
CA LEU A 41 -8.11 11.58 -8.81
C LEU A 41 -7.47 11.43 -7.43
N ALA A 42 -6.22 10.97 -7.36
CA ALA A 42 -5.50 10.83 -6.10
C ALA A 42 -5.18 12.19 -5.45
N THR A 43 -4.88 13.21 -6.26
CA THR A 43 -4.63 14.58 -5.77
C THR A 43 -5.91 15.19 -5.21
N GLU A 44 -7.03 15.06 -5.92
CA GLU A 44 -8.35 15.49 -5.47
C GLU A 44 -8.77 14.75 -4.19
N ALA A 45 -8.61 13.42 -4.19
CA ALA A 45 -8.85 12.56 -3.04
C ALA A 45 -8.06 13.01 -1.80
N ALA A 46 -6.76 13.28 -1.96
CA ALA A 46 -5.88 13.72 -0.88
C ALA A 46 -6.30 15.09 -0.30
N ALA A 47 -6.87 15.98 -1.14
CA ALA A 47 -7.39 17.27 -0.70
C ALA A 47 -8.66 17.15 0.18
N THR A 48 -9.39 16.03 0.10
CA THR A 48 -10.60 15.82 0.91
C THR A 48 -10.34 15.59 2.40
N GLY A 49 -9.09 15.36 2.80
CA GLY A 49 -8.71 15.02 4.18
C GLY A 49 -9.14 13.61 4.63
N LYS A 50 -9.79 12.83 3.76
CA LYS A 50 -10.12 11.43 4.03
C LYS A 50 -8.87 10.56 3.90
N PRO A 51 -8.82 9.39 4.57
CA PRO A 51 -7.79 8.39 4.29
C PRO A 51 -7.82 7.99 2.81
N VAL A 52 -6.66 8.03 2.16
CA VAL A 52 -6.48 7.68 0.75
C VAL A 52 -5.37 6.63 0.67
N ARG A 53 -5.63 5.55 -0.05
CA ARG A 53 -4.65 4.50 -0.34
C ARG A 53 -4.56 4.30 -1.85
N ILE A 54 -3.34 4.26 -2.39
CA ILE A 54 -3.13 4.28 -3.86
C ILE A 54 -2.04 3.33 -4.33
N GLY A 55 -2.11 2.96 -5.61
CA GLY A 55 -1.10 2.15 -6.29
C GLY A 55 -1.17 0.67 -5.95
N LEU A 56 -0.21 -0.10 -6.48
CA LEU A 56 -0.17 -1.57 -6.37
C LEU A 56 -0.16 -2.10 -4.93
N GLY A 57 0.45 -1.34 -4.02
CA GLY A 57 0.54 -1.68 -2.60
C GLY A 57 -0.56 -1.07 -1.73
N GLN A 58 -1.48 -0.29 -2.33
CA GLN A 58 -2.47 0.53 -1.63
C GLN A 58 -1.84 1.25 -0.43
N LEU A 59 -0.84 2.08 -0.69
CA LEU A 59 -0.09 2.79 0.36
C LEU A 59 -0.79 4.10 0.72
N ASP A 60 -0.84 4.41 2.01
CA ASP A 60 -1.23 5.75 2.48
C ASP A 60 -0.09 6.78 2.34
N ARG A 61 -0.37 8.04 2.69
CA ARG A 61 0.61 9.14 2.58
C ARG A 61 1.90 8.90 3.36
N GLU A 62 1.82 8.38 4.58
CA GLU A 62 2.99 8.17 5.43
C GLU A 62 3.79 6.95 4.94
N GLU A 63 3.09 5.88 4.56
CA GLU A 63 3.68 4.69 3.93
C GLU A 63 4.40 5.05 2.63
N MET A 64 3.79 5.88 1.77
CA MET A 64 4.42 6.38 0.55
C MET A 64 5.69 7.18 0.85
N LYS A 65 5.64 8.06 1.85
CA LYS A 65 6.81 8.85 2.27
C LYS A 65 7.96 7.94 2.71
N LEU A 66 7.68 6.92 3.52
CA LEU A 66 8.66 5.91 3.93
C LEU A 66 9.18 5.07 2.75
N ALA A 67 8.32 4.80 1.77
CA ALA A 67 8.68 4.11 0.54
C ALA A 67 9.47 5.00 -0.45
N GLY A 68 9.59 6.30 -0.21
CA GLY A 68 10.20 7.26 -1.14
C GLY A 68 9.35 7.47 -2.39
N LEU A 69 8.03 7.43 -2.25
CA LEU A 69 7.03 7.62 -3.31
C LEU A 69 6.27 8.93 -3.12
N THR A 70 5.72 9.44 -4.22
CA THR A 70 4.84 10.60 -4.28
C THR A 70 3.57 10.23 -5.04
N ILE A 71 2.53 11.07 -4.99
CA ILE A 71 1.30 10.85 -5.78
C ILE A 71 1.63 10.74 -7.28
N ALA A 72 2.62 11.48 -7.76
CA ALA A 72 3.05 11.42 -9.16
C ALA A 72 3.76 10.10 -9.50
N THR A 73 4.56 9.54 -8.60
CA THR A 73 5.40 8.36 -8.89
C THR A 73 4.76 7.03 -8.50
N THR A 74 3.74 7.03 -7.63
CA THR A 74 3.10 5.82 -7.13
C THR A 74 2.35 5.01 -8.20
N PHE A 75 1.98 5.64 -9.32
CA PHE A 75 1.29 5.00 -10.43
C PHE A 75 2.24 4.46 -11.51
N ASP A 76 3.56 4.61 -11.32
CA ASP A 76 4.55 3.86 -12.10
C ASP A 76 4.80 2.52 -11.42
N ALA A 77 4.48 1.41 -12.09
CA ALA A 77 4.54 0.08 -11.49
C ALA A 77 5.94 -0.29 -10.98
N CYS A 78 6.99 0.06 -11.74
CA CYS A 78 8.36 -0.24 -11.38
C CYS A 78 8.81 0.57 -10.15
N GLN A 79 8.54 1.87 -10.15
CA GLN A 79 8.85 2.74 -9.01
C GLN A 79 8.06 2.32 -7.76
N HIS A 80 6.78 1.99 -7.91
CA HIS A 80 5.93 1.55 -6.81
C HIS A 80 6.43 0.25 -6.19
N VAL A 81 6.73 -0.77 -6.99
CA VAL A 81 7.26 -2.05 -6.48
C VAL A 81 8.63 -1.86 -5.82
N ALA A 82 9.50 -1.01 -6.36
CA ALA A 82 10.78 -0.70 -5.74
C ALA A 82 10.61 0.01 -4.38
N GLY A 83 9.68 0.96 -4.28
CA GLY A 83 9.32 1.62 -3.02
C GLY A 83 8.71 0.66 -2.00
N LEU A 84 7.78 -0.19 -2.46
CA LEU A 84 7.16 -1.23 -1.64
C LEU A 84 8.19 -2.21 -1.10
N GLY A 85 9.21 -2.58 -1.90
CA GLY A 85 10.34 -3.40 -1.47
C GLY A 85 11.11 -2.79 -0.29
N ARG A 86 11.41 -1.48 -0.36
CA ARG A 86 12.07 -0.75 0.75
C ARG A 86 11.20 -0.76 2.01
N LEU A 87 9.93 -0.43 1.88
CA LEU A 87 9.00 -0.42 3.01
C LEU A 87 8.84 -1.81 3.63
N PHE A 88 8.75 -2.86 2.81
CA PHE A 88 8.72 -4.24 3.27
C PHE A 88 9.98 -4.60 4.07
N GLN A 89 11.16 -4.22 3.57
CA GLN A 89 12.43 -4.51 4.25
C GLN A 89 12.49 -3.85 5.64
N VAL A 90 12.01 -2.61 5.76
CA VAL A 90 11.92 -1.92 7.06
C VAL A 90 11.01 -2.71 8.02
N ARG A 91 9.81 -3.08 7.58
CA ARG A 91 8.86 -3.82 8.44
C ARG A 91 9.33 -5.24 8.77
N PHE A 92 10.02 -5.89 7.84
CA PHE A 92 10.62 -7.20 8.05
C PHE A 92 11.72 -7.15 9.10
N GLN A 93 12.58 -6.14 9.04
CA GLN A 93 13.66 -5.96 10.02
C GLN A 93 13.09 -5.72 11.43
N THR A 94 12.09 -4.86 11.56
CA THR A 94 11.37 -4.66 12.83
C THR A 94 10.75 -5.97 13.35
N ALA A 95 10.13 -6.76 12.47
CA ALA A 95 9.52 -8.02 12.87
C ALA A 95 10.54 -9.10 13.29
N ILE A 96 11.77 -9.07 12.74
CA ILE A 96 12.87 -9.91 13.20
C ILE A 96 13.30 -9.51 14.60
N GLU A 97 13.50 -8.22 14.85
CA GLU A 97 13.93 -7.66 16.13
C GLU A 97 12.94 -7.98 17.25
N ASP A 98 11.64 -7.91 16.97
CA ASP A 98 10.58 -8.17 17.95
C ASP A 98 10.38 -9.65 18.32
N ARG A 99 10.77 -10.60 17.45
CA ARG A 99 10.38 -12.03 17.62
C ARG A 99 11.48 -13.07 17.40
N GLY A 100 12.71 -12.68 17.04
CA GLY A 100 13.88 -13.56 17.01
C GLY A 100 13.89 -14.67 15.95
N GLY A 101 12.99 -14.65 14.94
CA GLY A 101 12.92 -15.69 13.90
C GLY A 101 12.41 -15.22 12.52
N SER A 102 13.06 -15.67 11.45
CA SER A 102 12.93 -15.12 10.08
C SER A 102 11.65 -15.48 9.32
N HIS A 103 11.12 -16.70 9.46
CA HIS A 103 9.94 -17.14 8.71
C HIS A 103 8.66 -16.41 9.20
N LYS A 104 8.49 -16.34 10.53
CA LYS A 104 7.36 -15.62 11.14
C LYS A 104 7.43 -14.13 10.84
N ALA A 105 8.63 -13.54 10.81
CA ALA A 105 8.83 -12.14 10.49
C ALA A 105 8.38 -11.77 9.07
N ALA A 106 8.59 -12.62 8.06
CA ALA A 106 8.13 -12.35 6.70
C ALA A 106 6.60 -12.35 6.60
N PHE A 107 5.95 -13.31 7.24
CA PHE A 107 4.49 -13.37 7.30
C PHE A 107 3.89 -12.17 8.05
N ASP A 108 4.46 -11.82 9.19
CA ASP A 108 4.04 -10.65 9.98
C ASP A 108 4.24 -9.34 9.18
N ALA A 109 5.36 -9.23 8.47
CA ALA A 109 5.61 -8.11 7.57
C ALA A 109 4.56 -8.02 6.46
N ILE A 110 4.23 -9.12 5.77
CA ILE A 110 3.14 -9.14 4.77
C ILE A 110 1.81 -8.72 5.40
N LYS A 111 1.45 -9.30 6.55
CA LYS A 111 0.19 -9.01 7.25
C LYS A 111 0.04 -7.54 7.64
N SER A 112 1.15 -6.86 7.94
CA SER A 112 1.14 -5.44 8.28
C SER A 112 0.65 -4.52 7.15
N PHE A 113 0.70 -4.99 5.88
CA PHE A 113 0.20 -4.25 4.72
C PHE A 113 -1.30 -4.44 4.49
N ALA A 114 -1.95 -5.37 5.19
CA ALA A 114 -3.39 -5.51 5.12
C ALA A 114 -4.07 -4.21 5.58
N MET A 115 -5.08 -3.77 4.84
CA MET A 115 -5.94 -2.67 5.31
C MET A 115 -6.49 -3.04 6.69
N LYS A 116 -6.43 -2.09 7.62
CA LYS A 116 -6.96 -2.28 8.97
C LYS A 116 -8.49 -2.31 8.93
N ASP A 117 -9.07 -3.46 8.64
CA ASP A 117 -10.50 -3.68 8.88
C ASP A 117 -10.74 -3.98 10.36
N LYS A 118 -11.42 -3.06 11.07
CA LYS A 118 -12.40 -3.33 12.13
C LYS A 118 -12.99 -2.04 12.74
N PRO A 119 -14.33 -1.88 12.74
CA PRO A 119 -15.07 -1.79 13.98
C PRO A 119 -15.44 -3.22 14.39
N THR A 120 -14.85 -3.72 15.48
CA THR A 120 -15.58 -4.68 16.31
C THR A 120 -16.78 -3.94 16.85
N MET A 121 -17.96 -4.21 16.28
CA MET A 121 -19.20 -3.78 16.90
C MET A 121 -19.50 -4.78 18.04
N PRO A 122 -19.94 -4.29 19.22
CA PRO A 122 -20.24 -5.12 20.39
C PRO A 122 -21.39 -6.11 20.13
#